data_AF-A0A5K7XAY1-F1
#
_entry.id   AF-A0A5K7XAY1-F1
#
_cell.length_a   1.000
_cell.length_b   1.000
_cell.length_c   1.000
_cell.angle_alpha   90.00
_cell.angle_beta   90.00
_cell.angle_gamma   90.00
#
_symmetry.space_group_name_H-M   'P 1'
#
loop_
_entity.id
_entity.type
_entity.pdbx_description
1 polymer ?
#
loop_
_entity_poly.entity_id
_entity_poly.type
_entity_poly.pdbx_seq_one_letter_code
_entity_poly.pdbx_strand_id
1 'polypeptide(L)'
;MSLRQPFRRTHGGFTLVELLVVIAIIGVLVALLLPAVQAAREAARRSQCANNLRQFSLGCLTHEGAMKRLPAGFTTTPNADVHHTWAAYVLPYLEQGALFSNIDFKIASWEAWAKVGYGDTQSPAVPWLWTQLDLHLCPSDQQRNIHTGTPRAFAHGSYLANVGWGSPWKQVDTQAEYEKRQAQLVIDNAADAAQSGDLRGPFEKVFTTENKGLPLKAITDGTSNTVMLGEVRQYPGNDGRGLMYLGSGLYDHRYPPNTASQDEMEFCSENDKAGAVNPSAPCNNERGIVFPRYTSQTSRSQHAGGVNVSFCDGRTVFVSDAVDLAVWKRISTRAGGEVASEL
;
A
#
# COMPACT_ATOMS: atom_id res chain seq x y z
N MET A 1 70.80 32.20 -29.03
CA MET A 1 69.86 32.57 -27.96
C MET A 1 68.64 33.24 -28.60
N SER A 2 67.55 32.49 -28.82
CA SER A 2 66.30 32.99 -29.41
C SER A 2 65.30 33.23 -28.28
N LEU A 3 64.94 34.49 -28.05
CA LEU A 3 63.97 34.90 -27.04
C LEU A 3 62.56 34.67 -27.58
N ARG A 4 61.82 33.71 -27.01
CA ARG A 4 60.39 33.52 -27.26
C ARG A 4 59.61 34.73 -26.71
N GLN A 5 58.89 35.44 -27.57
CA GLN A 5 57.98 36.51 -27.15
C GLN A 5 56.74 35.91 -26.45
N PRO A 6 56.30 36.45 -25.31
CA PRO A 6 55.06 36.05 -24.66
C PRO A 6 53.86 36.59 -25.46
N PHE A 7 52.96 35.71 -25.90
CA PHE A 7 51.66 36.12 -26.43
C PHE A 7 50.89 36.88 -25.34
N ARG A 8 50.71 38.20 -25.52
CA ARG A 8 49.82 39.02 -24.71
C ARG A 8 48.39 38.48 -24.88
N ARG A 9 47.86 37.81 -23.86
CA ARG A 9 46.42 37.51 -23.77
C ARG A 9 45.69 38.83 -23.54
N THR A 10 45.08 39.36 -24.59
CA THR A 10 44.10 40.45 -24.47
C THR A 10 42.84 39.87 -23.83
N HIS A 11 42.69 40.06 -22.52
CA HIS A 11 41.41 39.83 -21.86
C HIS A 11 40.47 40.96 -22.27
N GLY A 12 39.51 40.67 -23.16
CA GLY A 12 38.41 41.59 -23.44
C GLY A 12 37.61 41.80 -22.15
N GLY A 13 37.43 43.06 -21.73
CA GLY A 13 36.58 43.39 -20.59
C GLY A 13 35.12 43.13 -20.95
N PHE A 14 34.42 42.37 -20.10
CA PHE A 14 33.01 42.07 -20.27
C PHE A 14 32.16 43.26 -19.80
N THR A 15 31.19 43.70 -20.58
CA THR A 15 30.32 44.81 -20.18
C THR A 15 29.24 44.34 -19.22
N LEU A 16 28.83 45.21 -18.29
CA LEU A 16 27.77 44.91 -17.32
C LEU A 16 26.44 44.53 -18.01
N VAL A 17 26.18 45.09 -19.19
CA VAL A 17 24.99 44.80 -20.00
C VAL A 17 25.03 43.38 -20.57
N GLU A 18 26.17 42.93 -21.11
CA GLU A 18 26.32 41.56 -21.62
C GLU A 18 26.09 40.52 -20.52
N LEU A 19 26.57 40.80 -19.30
CA LEU A 19 26.33 39.92 -18.15
C LEU A 19 24.86 39.87 -17.77
N LEU A 20 24.19 41.02 -17.71
CA LEU A 20 22.77 41.12 -17.40
C LEU A 20 21.89 40.39 -18.41
N VAL A 21 22.18 40.49 -19.70
CA VAL A 21 21.43 39.78 -20.74
C VAL A 21 21.60 38.26 -20.60
N VAL A 22 22.83 37.78 -20.37
CA VAL A 22 23.10 36.34 -20.22
C VAL A 22 22.38 35.76 -19.00
N ILE A 23 22.45 36.43 -17.84
CA ILE A 23 21.74 35.95 -16.65
C ILE A 23 20.22 36.03 -16.82
N ALA A 24 19.70 37.02 -17.56
CA ALA A 24 18.27 37.13 -17.85
C ALA A 24 17.80 35.96 -18.73
N ILE A 25 18.56 35.61 -19.78
CA ILE A 25 18.24 34.47 -20.65
C ILE A 25 18.31 33.16 -19.86
N ILE A 26 19.38 32.92 -19.10
CA ILE A 26 19.51 31.73 -18.25
C ILE A 26 18.36 31.66 -17.23
N GLY A 27 18.01 32.80 -16.61
CA GLY A 27 16.90 32.88 -15.66
C GLY A 27 15.57 32.48 -16.28
N VAL A 28 15.26 32.98 -17.48
CA VAL A 28 14.04 32.60 -18.22
C VAL A 28 14.06 31.12 -18.60
N LEU A 29 15.19 30.60 -19.11
CA LEU A 29 15.31 29.18 -19.47
C LEU A 29 15.13 28.27 -18.25
N VAL A 30 15.76 28.58 -17.12
CA VAL A 30 15.62 27.80 -15.88
C VAL A 30 14.20 27.87 -15.34
N ALA A 31 13.56 29.05 -15.37
CA ALA A 31 12.19 29.23 -14.94
C ALA A 31 11.20 28.37 -15.75
N LEU A 32 11.44 28.18 -17.05
CA LEU A 32 10.61 27.31 -17.91
C LEU A 32 10.97 25.82 -17.75
N LEU A 33 12.24 25.49 -17.53
CA LEU A 33 12.70 24.10 -17.43
C LEU A 33 12.41 23.46 -16.06
N LEU A 34 12.44 24.23 -14.97
CA LEU A 34 12.27 23.66 -13.63
C LEU A 34 10.89 22.99 -13.44
N PRO A 35 9.74 23.62 -13.77
CA PRO A 35 8.44 22.97 -13.68
C PRO A 35 8.35 21.72 -14.57
N ALA A 36 8.91 21.78 -15.78
CA ALA A 36 8.89 20.67 -16.73
C ALA A 36 9.69 19.46 -16.22
N VAL A 37 10.89 19.69 -15.67
CA VAL A 37 11.72 18.62 -15.10
C VAL A 37 11.03 17.97 -13.90
N GLN A 38 10.35 18.73 -13.06
CA GLN A 38 9.62 18.15 -11.91
C GLN A 38 8.41 17.33 -12.35
N ALA A 39 7.64 17.82 -13.32
CA ALA A 39 6.52 17.07 -13.90
C ALA A 39 6.99 15.75 -14.53
N ALA A 40 8.10 15.78 -15.28
CA ALA A 40 8.70 14.59 -15.87
C ALA A 40 9.17 13.59 -14.79
N ARG A 41 9.80 14.07 -13.72
CA ARG A 41 10.24 13.23 -12.59
C ARG A 41 9.06 12.56 -11.89
N GLU A 42 7.96 13.28 -11.65
CA GLU A 42 6.77 12.68 -11.02
C GLU A 42 6.09 11.67 -11.94
N ALA A 43 5.99 11.94 -13.24
CA ALA A 43 5.47 10.97 -14.20
C ALA A 43 6.30 9.68 -14.22
N ALA A 44 7.63 9.79 -14.12
CA ALA A 44 8.52 8.65 -14.00
C ALA A 44 8.32 7.87 -12.68
N ARG A 45 8.20 8.58 -11.55
CA ARG A 45 7.90 7.93 -10.26
C ARG A 45 6.56 7.20 -10.27
N ARG A 46 5.50 7.82 -10.81
CA ARG A 46 4.19 7.17 -10.98
C ARG A 46 4.26 5.93 -11.86
N SER A 47 5.01 6.01 -12.96
CA SER A 47 5.23 4.84 -13.84
C SER A 47 5.95 3.71 -13.10
N GLN A 48 6.93 4.05 -12.25
CA GLN A 48 7.58 3.08 -11.39
C GLN A 48 6.63 2.49 -10.34
N CYS A 49 5.75 3.28 -9.73
CA CYS A 49 4.78 2.77 -8.76
C CYS A 49 3.78 1.80 -9.42
N ALA A 50 3.27 2.15 -10.61
CA ALA A 50 2.43 1.25 -11.41
C ALA A 50 3.16 -0.06 -11.80
N ASN A 51 4.46 0.01 -12.12
CA ASN A 51 5.28 -1.17 -12.40
C ASN A 51 5.49 -2.05 -11.16
N ASN A 52 5.77 -1.46 -10.00
CA ASN A 52 5.91 -2.19 -8.73
C ASN A 52 4.60 -2.93 -8.40
N LEU A 53 3.46 -2.25 -8.54
CA LEU A 53 2.14 -2.84 -8.33
C LEU A 53 1.87 -3.99 -9.32
N ARG A 54 2.28 -3.83 -10.59
CA ARG A 54 2.20 -4.89 -11.60
C ARG A 54 3.07 -6.10 -11.25
N GLN A 55 4.25 -5.90 -10.67
CA GLN A 55 5.11 -7.00 -10.21
C GLN A 55 4.47 -7.78 -9.06
N PHE A 56 3.88 -7.10 -8.05
CA PHE A 56 3.10 -7.80 -7.02
C PHE A 56 1.93 -8.57 -7.61
N SER A 57 1.21 -7.92 -8.53
CA SER A 57 0.07 -8.53 -9.20
C SER A 57 0.45 -9.81 -9.94
N LEU A 58 1.55 -9.77 -10.72
CA LEU A 58 2.10 -10.94 -11.39
C LEU A 58 2.57 -12.02 -10.39
N GLY A 59 3.17 -11.61 -9.27
CA GLY A 59 3.53 -12.53 -8.19
C GLY A 59 2.32 -13.28 -7.63
N CYS A 60 1.23 -12.57 -7.35
CA CYS A 60 -0.04 -13.15 -6.88
C CYS A 60 -0.65 -14.11 -7.93
N LEU A 61 -0.59 -13.77 -9.22
CA LEU A 61 -1.07 -14.63 -10.30
C LEU A 61 -0.18 -15.86 -10.52
N THR A 62 1.13 -15.73 -10.32
CA THR A 62 2.05 -16.87 -10.41
C THR A 62 1.84 -17.82 -9.22
N HIS A 63 1.61 -17.26 -8.03
CA HIS A 63 1.16 -18.02 -6.87
C HIS A 63 -0.15 -18.77 -7.17
N GLU A 64 -1.12 -18.09 -7.79
CA GLU A 64 -2.38 -18.72 -8.21
C GLU A 64 -2.16 -19.84 -9.21
N GLY A 65 -1.33 -19.64 -10.23
CA GLY A 65 -1.02 -20.68 -11.21
C GLY A 65 -0.45 -21.95 -10.59
N ALA A 66 0.37 -21.81 -9.54
CA ALA A 66 1.01 -22.90 -8.80
C ALA A 66 0.09 -23.54 -7.74
N MET A 67 -0.62 -22.73 -6.94
CA MET A 67 -1.40 -23.18 -5.77
C MET A 67 -2.91 -23.33 -6.06
N LYS A 68 -3.35 -22.95 -7.27
CA LYS A 68 -4.74 -22.88 -7.75
C LYS A 68 -5.64 -21.97 -6.91
N ARG A 69 -5.01 -20.98 -6.26
CA ARG A 69 -5.64 -19.99 -5.39
C ARG A 69 -4.75 -18.77 -5.22
N LEU A 70 -5.36 -17.60 -5.10
CA LEU A 70 -4.67 -16.41 -4.62
C LEU A 70 -4.14 -16.64 -3.20
N PRO A 71 -3.11 -15.90 -2.77
CA PRO A 71 -2.69 -15.90 -1.38
C PRO A 71 -3.86 -15.54 -0.45
N ALA A 72 -3.89 -16.13 0.73
CA ALA A 72 -4.80 -15.66 1.78
C ALA A 72 -4.45 -14.21 2.14
N GLY A 73 -5.45 -13.37 2.39
CA GLY A 73 -5.23 -12.02 2.89
C GLY A 73 -4.52 -12.05 4.23
N PHE A 74 -5.04 -12.88 5.15
CA PHE A 74 -4.37 -13.28 6.38
C PHE A 74 -4.70 -14.72 6.76
N THR A 75 -3.74 -15.42 7.35
CA THR A 75 -3.94 -16.68 8.10
C THR A 75 -4.10 -16.39 9.59
N THR A 76 -4.73 -17.30 10.34
CA THR A 76 -4.88 -17.20 11.80
C THR A 76 -4.43 -18.48 12.48
N THR A 77 -4.12 -18.42 13.77
CA THR A 77 -4.00 -19.64 14.58
C THR A 77 -5.27 -19.81 15.43
N PRO A 78 -5.54 -21.00 15.98
CA PRO A 78 -6.71 -21.21 16.85
C PRO A 78 -6.74 -20.30 18.09
N ASN A 79 -5.59 -19.75 18.50
CA ASN A 79 -5.43 -18.95 19.73
C ASN A 79 -4.80 -17.56 19.46
N ALA A 80 -4.59 -17.18 18.20
CA ALA A 80 -3.99 -15.90 17.83
C ALA A 80 -4.53 -15.38 16.51
N ASP A 81 -4.63 -14.06 16.46
CA ASP A 81 -5.51 -13.37 15.55
C ASP A 81 -4.98 -13.23 14.12
N VAL A 82 -3.69 -12.94 13.98
CA VAL A 82 -3.02 -12.79 12.70
C VAL A 82 -1.71 -13.56 12.74
N HIS A 83 -1.65 -14.57 11.88
CA HIS A 83 -0.50 -15.43 11.71
C HIS A 83 0.43 -14.82 10.65
N HIS A 84 0.08 -14.84 9.36
CA HIS A 84 0.80 -14.09 8.32
C HIS A 84 -0.14 -13.49 7.28
N THR A 85 0.39 -12.58 6.46
CA THR A 85 -0.35 -11.85 5.43
C THR A 85 -0.07 -12.42 4.04
N TRP A 86 -0.85 -12.00 3.04
CA TRP A 86 -0.61 -12.29 1.62
C TRP A 86 0.82 -12.00 1.18
N ALA A 87 1.43 -10.94 1.73
CA ALA A 87 2.76 -10.46 1.35
C ALA A 87 3.85 -11.49 1.66
N ALA A 88 3.71 -12.25 2.76
CA ALA A 88 4.66 -13.31 3.09
C ALA A 88 4.59 -14.47 2.09
N TYR A 89 3.39 -14.84 1.65
CA TYR A 89 3.16 -15.97 0.74
C TYR A 89 3.55 -15.70 -0.71
N VAL A 90 3.59 -14.43 -1.12
CA VAL A 90 3.96 -14.05 -2.50
C VAL A 90 5.48 -13.92 -2.69
N LEU A 91 6.28 -13.84 -1.62
CA LEU A 91 7.74 -13.63 -1.71
C LEU A 91 8.49 -14.57 -2.67
N PRO A 92 8.23 -15.89 -2.73
CA PRO A 92 8.92 -16.78 -3.68
C PRO A 92 8.68 -16.40 -5.15
N TYR A 93 7.55 -15.77 -5.43
CA TYR A 93 7.12 -15.34 -6.76
C TYR A 93 7.59 -13.91 -7.11
N LEU A 94 8.30 -13.26 -6.18
CA LEU A 94 8.94 -11.95 -6.35
C LEU A 94 10.48 -12.04 -6.27
N GLU A 95 11.02 -13.24 -6.52
CA GLU A 95 12.46 -13.54 -6.40
C GLU A 95 13.02 -13.37 -4.97
N GLN A 96 12.15 -13.38 -3.95
CA GLN A 96 12.53 -13.25 -2.53
C GLN A 96 12.52 -14.60 -1.80
N GLY A 97 12.99 -15.66 -2.47
CA GLY A 97 13.02 -17.02 -1.91
C GLY A 97 13.90 -17.15 -0.65
N ALA A 98 14.98 -16.38 -0.56
CA ALA A 98 15.83 -16.33 0.63
C ALA A 98 15.09 -15.74 1.84
N LEU A 99 14.34 -14.65 1.64
CA LEU A 99 13.53 -14.05 2.69
C LEU A 99 12.41 -14.98 3.13
N PHE A 100 11.70 -15.61 2.18
CA PHE A 100 10.65 -16.59 2.45
C PHE A 100 11.15 -17.77 3.29
N SER A 101 12.34 -18.31 2.97
CA SER A 101 12.92 -19.45 3.69
C SER A 101 13.26 -19.14 5.15
N ASN A 102 13.40 -17.86 5.49
CA ASN A 102 13.66 -17.39 6.85
C ASN A 102 12.37 -17.16 7.66
N ILE A 103 11.19 -17.24 7.04
CA ILE A 103 9.90 -17.08 7.74
C ILE A 103 9.53 -18.41 8.40
N ASP A 104 9.39 -18.39 9.73
CA ASP A 104 8.84 -19.53 10.46
C ASP A 104 7.31 -19.43 10.52
N PHE A 105 6.65 -20.13 9.59
CA PHE A 105 5.19 -20.26 9.52
C PHE A 105 4.56 -21.10 10.65
N LYS A 106 5.30 -21.41 11.73
CA LYS A 106 4.74 -21.98 12.95
C LYS A 106 4.54 -20.93 14.04
N ILE A 107 5.16 -19.76 13.90
CA ILE A 107 5.11 -18.67 14.86
C ILE A 107 4.27 -17.55 14.25
N ALA A 108 3.17 -17.20 14.90
CA ALA A 108 2.35 -16.08 14.46
C ALA A 108 3.18 -14.79 14.44
N SER A 109 3.02 -13.95 13.40
CA SER A 109 3.69 -12.64 13.32
C SER A 109 3.45 -11.79 14.59
N TRP A 110 2.27 -11.91 15.20
CA TRP A 110 1.97 -11.28 16.50
C TRP A 110 2.77 -11.87 17.67
N GLU A 111 2.94 -13.19 17.73
CA GLU A 111 3.71 -13.84 18.79
C GLU A 111 5.20 -13.53 18.66
N ALA A 112 5.70 -13.48 17.42
CA ALA A 112 7.01 -12.96 17.08
C ALA A 112 7.20 -11.55 17.66
N TRP A 113 6.24 -10.64 17.42
CA TRP A 113 6.27 -9.30 18.02
C TRP A 113 6.29 -9.32 19.56
N ALA A 114 5.39 -10.09 20.19
CA ALA A 114 5.30 -10.15 21.65
C ALA A 114 6.60 -10.65 22.31
N LYS A 115 7.35 -11.51 21.63
CA LYS A 115 8.65 -12.04 22.07
C LYS A 115 9.83 -11.08 21.83
N VAL A 116 9.70 -10.10 20.93
CA VAL A 116 10.78 -9.14 20.59
C VAL A 116 10.88 -8.01 21.63
N GLY A 117 9.82 -7.76 22.41
CA GLY A 117 9.76 -6.67 23.37
C GLY A 117 9.49 -5.30 22.70
N TYR A 118 9.21 -4.28 23.51
CA TYR A 118 8.99 -2.92 23.03
C TYR A 118 10.33 -2.24 22.71
N GLY A 119 10.66 -2.02 21.44
CA GLY A 119 11.79 -1.17 21.03
C GLY A 119 12.48 -1.60 19.73
N ASP A 120 13.61 -0.93 19.43
CA ASP A 120 14.52 -1.23 18.31
C ASP A 120 15.41 -2.47 18.55
N THR A 121 15.12 -3.28 19.58
CA THR A 121 15.79 -4.56 19.78
C THR A 121 15.39 -5.50 18.66
N GLN A 122 16.16 -5.48 17.56
CA GLN A 122 16.06 -6.48 16.51
C GLN A 122 16.27 -7.85 17.15
N SER A 123 15.18 -8.62 17.31
CA SER A 123 15.32 -10.01 17.74
C SER A 123 15.94 -10.77 16.57
N PRO A 124 17.12 -11.39 16.74
CA PRO A 124 17.75 -12.20 15.70
C PRO A 124 16.86 -13.37 15.23
N ALA A 125 15.81 -13.69 15.98
CA ALA A 125 14.88 -14.77 15.69
C ALA A 125 13.87 -14.47 14.56
N VAL A 126 13.58 -13.20 14.24
CA VAL A 126 12.54 -12.83 13.24
C VAL A 126 12.93 -11.67 12.32
N PRO A 127 14.11 -11.71 11.64
CA PRO A 127 14.58 -10.61 10.80
C PRO A 127 13.66 -10.29 9.61
N TRP A 128 12.89 -11.27 9.15
CA TRP A 128 11.96 -11.13 8.02
C TRP A 128 10.85 -10.10 8.27
N LEU A 129 10.41 -9.96 9.52
CA LEU A 129 9.34 -9.04 9.92
C LEU A 129 9.74 -7.56 9.73
N TRP A 130 11.04 -7.28 9.67
CA TRP A 130 11.66 -5.95 9.53
C TRP A 130 12.18 -5.69 8.12
N THR A 131 12.25 -6.71 7.26
CA THR A 131 12.90 -6.59 5.96
C THR A 131 12.00 -5.86 4.96
N GLN A 132 12.22 -4.57 4.78
CA GLN A 132 11.55 -3.75 3.78
C GLN A 132 12.28 -3.88 2.42
N LEU A 133 11.58 -4.38 1.41
CA LEU A 133 12.06 -4.47 0.04
C LEU A 133 11.80 -3.15 -0.70
N ASP A 134 12.70 -2.77 -1.61
CA ASP A 134 12.50 -1.61 -2.49
C ASP A 134 11.20 -1.73 -3.30
N LEU A 135 10.85 -2.96 -3.68
CA LEU A 135 9.61 -3.25 -4.41
C LEU A 135 8.36 -2.87 -3.61
N HIS A 136 8.37 -2.96 -2.27
CA HIS A 136 7.21 -2.59 -1.45
C HIS A 136 6.89 -1.09 -1.51
N LEU A 137 7.83 -0.25 -1.96
CA LEU A 137 7.73 1.19 -1.81
C LEU A 137 7.39 1.87 -3.12
N CYS A 138 6.47 2.84 -3.05
CA CYS A 138 6.27 3.78 -4.14
C CYS A 138 7.38 4.84 -4.09
N PRO A 139 8.14 5.10 -5.17
CA PRO A 139 9.16 6.16 -5.17
C PRO A 139 8.66 7.58 -4.89
N SER A 140 7.34 7.84 -5.01
CA SER A 140 6.73 9.11 -4.60
C SER A 140 6.42 9.15 -3.10
N ASP A 141 6.38 8.00 -2.43
CA ASP A 141 6.14 7.84 -0.99
C ASP A 141 7.46 7.54 -0.26
N GLN A 142 8.34 8.54 -0.23
CA GLN A 142 9.77 8.39 0.07
C GLN A 142 10.14 8.09 1.54
N GLN A 143 9.16 7.93 2.42
CA GLN A 143 9.45 7.62 3.81
C GLN A 143 9.76 6.13 3.96
N ARG A 144 11.03 5.73 3.73
CA ARG A 144 11.45 4.41 4.19
C ARG A 144 11.34 4.40 5.71
N ASN A 145 10.47 3.54 6.23
CA ASN A 145 10.37 3.26 7.65
C ASN A 145 11.54 2.40 8.11
N ILE A 146 12.75 2.96 8.05
CA ILE A 146 13.94 2.36 8.63
C ILE A 146 13.98 2.82 10.09
N HIS A 147 13.60 1.92 11.00
CA HIS A 147 14.03 1.90 12.40
C HIS A 147 14.16 3.27 13.08
N THR A 148 13.04 3.86 13.51
CA THR A 148 13.02 5.18 14.16
C THR A 148 13.03 5.14 15.69
N GLY A 149 13.59 4.13 16.35
CA GLY A 149 13.59 4.08 17.82
C GLY A 149 12.20 3.78 18.40
N THR A 150 11.26 3.34 17.57
CA THR A 150 9.87 3.11 17.99
C THR A 150 9.61 1.62 18.17
N PRO A 151 8.80 1.20 19.16
CA PRO A 151 8.58 -0.21 19.48
C PRO A 151 8.00 -1.14 18.40
N ARG A 152 7.76 -0.64 17.17
CA ARG A 152 7.00 -1.33 16.11
C ARG A 152 7.52 -1.07 14.69
N ALA A 153 8.83 -0.96 14.49
CA ALA A 153 9.44 -0.65 13.18
C ALA A 153 9.40 -1.83 12.16
N PHE A 154 8.22 -2.37 11.84
CA PHE A 154 8.08 -3.46 10.89
C PHE A 154 8.27 -3.03 9.43
N ALA A 155 8.37 -4.00 8.53
CA ALA A 155 8.36 -3.74 7.10
C ALA A 155 7.02 -3.10 6.68
N HIS A 156 7.10 -1.88 6.17
CA HIS A 156 5.97 -1.17 5.58
C HIS A 156 6.04 -1.21 4.04
N GLY A 157 4.92 -0.94 3.40
CA GLY A 157 4.81 -0.83 1.96
C GLY A 157 3.67 0.08 1.55
N SER A 158 3.74 0.52 0.30
CA SER A 158 2.77 1.39 -0.35
C SER A 158 1.76 0.58 -1.20
N TYR A 159 1.77 -0.75 -1.14
CA TYR A 159 0.89 -1.62 -1.93
C TYR A 159 0.28 -2.70 -1.05
N LEU A 160 -1.03 -2.66 -0.87
CA LEU A 160 -1.75 -3.63 -0.03
C LEU A 160 -2.81 -4.36 -0.84
N ALA A 161 -3.30 -5.47 -0.28
CA ALA A 161 -4.31 -6.27 -0.94
C ALA A 161 -5.72 -5.84 -0.55
N ASN A 162 -6.62 -5.90 -1.54
CA ASN A 162 -7.99 -5.45 -1.43
C ASN A 162 -8.88 -6.49 -0.73
N VAL A 163 -9.66 -6.02 0.23
CA VAL A 163 -10.55 -6.84 1.07
C VAL A 163 -12.02 -6.67 0.77
N GLY A 164 -12.33 -5.80 -0.18
CA GLY A 164 -13.68 -5.39 -0.49
C GLY A 164 -14.02 -4.04 0.10
N TRP A 165 -15.31 -3.82 0.24
CA TRP A 165 -15.84 -2.49 0.51
C TRP A 165 -15.67 -2.08 1.99
N GLY A 166 -15.61 -3.03 2.91
CA GLY A 166 -15.14 -2.76 4.26
C GLY A 166 -16.14 -3.17 5.32
N SER A 167 -15.62 -3.92 6.29
CA SER A 167 -15.66 -3.43 7.65
C SER A 167 -14.20 -3.21 8.04
N PRO A 168 -13.87 -2.23 8.91
CA PRO A 168 -12.64 -2.35 9.68
C PRO A 168 -12.56 -3.79 10.17
N TRP A 169 -11.41 -4.41 9.96
CA TRP A 169 -11.12 -5.73 10.49
C TRP A 169 -11.16 -5.59 12.00
N LYS A 170 -12.35 -5.80 12.56
CA LYS A 170 -12.51 -6.06 13.98
C LYS A 170 -11.97 -7.46 14.18
N GLN A 171 -10.74 -7.53 14.64
CA GLN A 171 -10.05 -8.75 15.03
C GLN A 171 -11.03 -9.71 15.74
N VAL A 172 -11.28 -10.85 15.10
CA VAL A 172 -12.23 -11.90 15.52
C VAL A 172 -11.52 -13.21 15.49
N ASP A 173 -11.66 -13.98 16.55
CA ASP A 173 -10.95 -15.24 16.71
C ASP A 173 -11.68 -16.42 16.02
N THR A 174 -12.96 -16.24 15.65
CA THR A 174 -13.77 -17.33 15.11
C THR A 174 -14.38 -17.04 13.74
N GLN A 175 -14.47 -18.09 12.90
CA GLN A 175 -15.08 -18.02 11.58
C GLN A 175 -16.57 -17.65 11.65
N ALA A 176 -17.32 -18.20 12.62
CA ALA A 176 -18.75 -17.93 12.75
C ALA A 176 -19.06 -16.46 13.04
N GLU A 177 -18.25 -15.80 13.89
CA GLU A 177 -18.40 -14.37 14.15
C GLU A 177 -18.04 -13.52 12.94
N TYR A 178 -17.02 -13.93 12.18
CA TYR A 178 -16.64 -13.27 10.94
C TYR A 178 -17.78 -13.33 9.91
N GLU A 179 -18.34 -14.51 9.67
CA GLU A 179 -19.45 -14.71 8.73
C GLU A 179 -20.69 -13.92 9.14
N LYS A 180 -21.06 -13.95 10.43
CA LYS A 180 -22.18 -13.16 10.97
C LYS A 180 -22.02 -11.66 10.70
N ARG A 181 -20.79 -11.14 10.78
CA ARG A 181 -20.50 -9.72 10.52
C ARG A 181 -20.54 -9.39 9.05
N GLN A 182 -20.00 -10.25 8.18
CA GLN A 182 -20.13 -10.07 6.74
C GLN A 182 -21.61 -10.01 6.33
N ALA A 183 -22.45 -10.88 6.90
CA ALA A 183 -23.90 -10.82 6.69
C ALA A 183 -24.52 -9.52 7.23
N GLN A 184 -24.09 -9.03 8.40
CA GLN A 184 -24.59 -7.76 8.95
C GLN A 184 -24.22 -6.57 8.05
N LEU A 185 -23.03 -6.55 7.44
CA LEU A 185 -22.63 -5.48 6.52
C LEU A 185 -23.51 -5.43 5.27
N VAL A 186 -23.91 -6.59 4.76
CA VAL A 186 -24.88 -6.64 3.65
C VAL A 186 -26.20 -6.00 4.07
N ILE A 187 -26.67 -6.26 5.30
CA ILE A 187 -27.92 -5.70 5.84
C ILE A 187 -27.82 -4.20 6.11
N ASP A 188 -26.81 -3.77 6.88
CA ASP A 188 -26.61 -2.37 7.31
C ASP A 188 -26.55 -1.43 6.12
N ASN A 189 -26.09 -1.96 4.99
CA ASN A 189 -25.93 -1.17 3.80
C ASN A 189 -26.98 -1.46 2.71
N ALA A 190 -27.98 -2.32 2.93
CA ALA A 190 -28.96 -2.73 1.91
C ALA A 190 -29.77 -1.57 1.26
N ALA A 191 -29.66 -0.33 1.77
CA ALA A 191 -30.24 0.87 1.18
C ALA A 191 -29.49 1.40 -0.07
N ASP A 192 -28.27 0.95 -0.32
CA ASP A 192 -27.50 1.32 -1.51
C ASP A 192 -27.71 0.23 -2.58
N ALA A 193 -28.28 0.67 -3.73
CA ALA A 193 -28.70 -0.18 -4.83
C ALA A 193 -27.54 -0.98 -5.46
N ALA A 194 -26.29 -0.63 -5.12
CA ALA A 194 -25.09 -1.33 -5.55
C ALA A 194 -24.78 -2.63 -4.77
N GLN A 195 -25.63 -3.07 -3.84
CA GLN A 195 -25.18 -3.99 -2.78
C GLN A 195 -26.13 -5.15 -2.47
N SER A 196 -26.55 -5.87 -3.50
CA SER A 196 -27.31 -7.10 -3.29
C SER A 196 -26.46 -8.34 -2.99
N GLY A 197 -25.12 -8.24 -3.00
CA GLY A 197 -24.19 -9.39 -3.06
C GLY A 197 -23.14 -9.49 -1.95
N ASP A 198 -22.12 -10.33 -2.18
CA ASP A 198 -20.99 -10.57 -1.28
C ASP A 198 -19.99 -9.41 -1.34
N LEU A 199 -19.86 -8.67 -0.23
CA LEU A 199 -19.04 -7.47 -0.13
C LEU A 199 -17.53 -7.76 0.09
N ARG A 200 -17.15 -9.03 0.16
CA ARG A 200 -15.74 -9.43 0.33
C ARG A 200 -14.95 -9.24 -0.95
N GLY A 201 -13.69 -8.85 -0.79
CA GLY A 201 -12.72 -8.78 -1.87
C GLY A 201 -12.02 -10.12 -2.16
N PRO A 202 -11.04 -10.10 -3.07
CA PRO A 202 -10.30 -11.29 -3.46
C PRO A 202 -9.33 -11.81 -2.38
N PHE A 203 -8.94 -10.97 -1.41
CA PHE A 203 -8.12 -11.38 -0.26
C PHE A 203 -8.95 -11.38 1.03
N GLU A 204 -9.07 -12.54 1.65
CA GLU A 204 -9.86 -12.72 2.87
C GLU A 204 -9.04 -13.26 4.05
N LYS A 205 -9.62 -13.14 5.24
CA LYS A 205 -9.12 -13.78 6.46
C LYS A 205 -9.50 -15.25 6.44
N VAL A 206 -8.52 -16.13 6.55
CA VAL A 206 -8.72 -17.59 6.62
C VAL A 206 -8.41 -18.08 8.04
N PHE A 207 -9.37 -18.78 8.65
CA PHE A 207 -9.30 -19.23 10.05
C PHE A 207 -8.47 -20.51 10.21
N THR A 208 -7.26 -20.47 9.68
CA THR A 208 -6.30 -21.58 9.63
C THR A 208 -4.89 -21.02 9.43
N THR A 209 -3.88 -21.77 9.86
CA THR A 209 -2.46 -21.43 9.63
C THR A 209 -2.04 -21.72 8.19
N GLU A 210 -2.82 -22.52 7.46
CA GLU A 210 -2.57 -22.85 6.07
C GLU A 210 -2.97 -21.71 5.15
N ASN A 211 -2.16 -21.45 4.12
CA ASN A 211 -2.45 -20.46 3.09
C ASN A 211 -3.61 -20.92 2.17
N LYS A 212 -4.85 -20.82 2.64
CA LYS A 212 -6.08 -21.23 1.93
C LYS A 212 -6.86 -20.06 1.35
N GLY A 213 -6.18 -19.20 0.58
CA GLY A 213 -6.85 -18.10 -0.12
C GLY A 213 -7.81 -18.54 -1.22
N LEU A 214 -8.32 -17.56 -1.96
CA LEU A 214 -9.46 -17.72 -2.86
C LEU A 214 -9.04 -18.19 -4.28
N PRO A 215 -9.69 -19.19 -4.89
CA PRO A 215 -9.46 -19.52 -6.30
C PRO A 215 -10.08 -18.46 -7.23
N LEU A 216 -9.45 -18.15 -8.37
CA LEU A 216 -9.96 -17.11 -9.30
C LEU A 216 -11.39 -17.38 -9.78
N LYS A 217 -11.79 -18.65 -9.90
CA LYS A 217 -13.17 -19.03 -10.25
C LYS A 217 -14.23 -18.55 -9.26
N ALA A 218 -13.85 -18.20 -8.03
CA ALA A 218 -14.76 -17.67 -7.02
C ALA A 218 -14.93 -16.15 -7.12
N ILE A 219 -14.21 -15.48 -8.02
CA ILE A 219 -14.42 -14.09 -8.38
C ILE A 219 -15.45 -14.05 -9.52
N THR A 220 -16.72 -14.03 -9.16
CA THR A 220 -17.83 -14.10 -10.12
C THR A 220 -18.12 -12.78 -10.83
N ASP A 221 -17.65 -11.65 -10.29
CA ASP A 221 -17.79 -10.33 -10.92
C ASP A 221 -16.80 -10.13 -12.11
N GLY A 222 -15.87 -11.08 -12.28
CA GLY A 222 -14.88 -11.10 -13.33
C GLY A 222 -13.52 -10.56 -12.87
N THR A 223 -12.45 -11.27 -13.20
CA THR A 223 -11.08 -10.93 -12.79
C THR A 223 -10.60 -9.58 -13.33
N SER A 224 -11.14 -9.13 -14.46
CA SER A 224 -10.86 -7.80 -15.04
C SER A 224 -11.60 -6.66 -14.36
N ASN A 225 -12.61 -6.96 -13.54
CA ASN A 225 -13.47 -5.97 -12.87
C ASN A 225 -13.21 -5.90 -11.36
N THR A 226 -12.54 -6.89 -10.79
CA THR A 226 -12.16 -6.92 -9.37
C THR A 226 -10.72 -6.46 -9.17
N VAL A 227 -10.56 -5.39 -8.39
CA VAL A 227 -9.27 -4.90 -7.90
C VAL A 227 -8.65 -5.93 -6.97
N MET A 228 -7.39 -6.26 -7.22
CA MET A 228 -6.58 -7.19 -6.45
C MET A 228 -5.73 -6.45 -5.41
N LEU A 229 -4.96 -5.46 -5.84
CA LEU A 229 -4.03 -4.70 -5.00
C LEU A 229 -4.17 -3.21 -5.31
N GLY A 230 -3.88 -2.35 -4.35
CA GLY A 230 -3.94 -0.90 -4.54
C GLY A 230 -2.89 -0.16 -3.72
N GLU A 231 -2.68 1.09 -4.11
CA GLU A 231 -1.77 1.96 -3.40
C GLU A 231 -2.33 2.41 -2.05
N VAL A 232 -1.47 2.39 -1.05
CA VAL A 232 -1.66 3.06 0.23
C VAL A 232 -0.42 3.89 0.54
N ARG A 233 -0.51 4.73 1.57
CA ARG A 233 0.64 5.48 2.08
C ARG A 233 1.17 4.83 3.34
N GLN A 234 2.50 4.71 3.41
CA GLN A 234 3.15 4.31 4.65
C GLN A 234 3.36 5.51 5.57
N TYR A 235 3.44 5.25 6.87
CA TYR A 235 3.60 6.28 7.90
C TYR A 235 4.72 5.92 8.88
N PRO A 236 5.60 6.86 9.23
CA PRO A 236 6.73 6.59 10.10
C PRO A 236 6.31 6.48 11.56
N GLY A 237 7.14 5.78 12.33
CA GLY A 237 6.96 5.62 13.76
C GLY A 237 5.99 4.50 14.09
N ASN A 238 5.08 4.76 15.02
CA ASN A 238 4.17 3.75 15.59
C ASN A 238 2.85 3.61 14.83
N ASP A 239 2.80 4.02 13.56
CA ASP A 239 1.60 3.93 12.73
C ASP A 239 1.48 2.52 12.12
N GLY A 240 0.26 1.99 12.04
CA GLY A 240 0.02 0.64 11.52
C GLY A 240 -0.25 0.58 10.02
N ARG A 241 -0.31 1.71 9.30
CA ARG A 241 -0.71 1.74 7.88
C ARG A 241 0.42 1.31 6.98
N GLY A 242 0.13 0.40 6.06
CA GLY A 242 1.12 -0.16 5.14
C GLY A 242 1.93 -1.34 5.69
N LEU A 243 1.58 -1.93 6.84
CA LEU A 243 2.34 -3.08 7.37
C LEU A 243 2.28 -4.29 6.43
N MET A 244 3.43 -4.77 5.92
CA MET A 244 3.42 -5.85 4.94
C MET A 244 3.20 -7.23 5.55
N TYR A 245 3.91 -7.57 6.64
CA TYR A 245 3.96 -8.94 7.18
C TYR A 245 3.22 -9.16 8.51
N LEU A 246 2.42 -8.17 8.92
CA LEU A 246 1.64 -8.19 10.15
C LEU A 246 0.33 -7.42 9.95
N GLY A 247 -0.76 -7.91 10.55
CA GLY A 247 -1.94 -7.16 11.02
C GLY A 247 -2.75 -6.30 10.05
N SER A 248 -2.08 -5.38 9.35
CA SER A 248 -2.62 -4.29 8.54
C SER A 248 -2.11 -4.32 7.10
N GLY A 249 -1.77 -5.49 6.57
CA GLY A 249 -1.35 -5.67 5.17
C GLY A 249 -2.45 -5.62 4.13
N LEU A 250 -3.61 -5.07 4.50
CA LEU A 250 -4.82 -5.07 3.70
C LEU A 250 -5.50 -3.70 3.76
N TYR A 251 -6.24 -3.34 2.71
CA TYR A 251 -6.99 -2.08 2.61
C TYR A 251 -8.41 -2.31 2.08
N ASP A 252 -9.30 -1.35 2.30
CA ASP A 252 -10.69 -1.40 1.87
C ASP A 252 -11.10 -0.20 0.99
N HIS A 253 -12.21 -0.36 0.28
CA HIS A 253 -12.79 0.66 -0.59
C HIS A 253 -13.94 1.42 0.11
N ARG A 254 -13.93 1.54 1.44
CA ARG A 254 -15.00 2.24 2.19
C ARG A 254 -15.16 3.69 1.75
N TYR A 255 -14.04 4.31 1.41
CA TYR A 255 -13.94 5.69 0.94
C TYR A 255 -13.19 5.75 -0.40
N PRO A 256 -13.40 6.82 -1.19
CA PRO A 256 -12.68 7.00 -2.45
C PRO A 256 -11.18 7.29 -2.19
N PRO A 257 -10.34 7.17 -3.23
CA PRO A 257 -8.91 7.44 -3.13
C PRO A 257 -8.60 8.82 -2.53
N ASN A 258 -7.55 8.88 -1.71
CA ASN A 258 -7.04 10.12 -1.10
C ASN A 258 -8.09 10.94 -0.32
N THR A 259 -9.16 10.30 0.17
CA THR A 259 -10.22 10.96 0.95
C THR A 259 -9.68 11.70 2.17
N ALA A 260 -10.35 12.78 2.58
CA ALA A 260 -10.10 13.42 3.88
C ALA A 260 -10.71 12.63 5.06
N SER A 261 -11.46 11.56 4.81
CA SER A 261 -11.95 10.68 5.87
C SER A 261 -10.80 9.95 6.56
N GLN A 262 -10.95 9.75 7.87
CA GLN A 262 -9.93 9.12 8.70
C GLN A 262 -9.85 7.62 8.46
N ASP A 263 -8.63 7.11 8.33
CA ASP A 263 -8.35 5.70 8.50
C ASP A 263 -8.57 5.33 9.98
N GLU A 264 -9.12 4.15 10.25
CA GLU A 264 -9.32 3.63 11.60
C GLU A 264 -8.25 2.57 11.86
N MET A 265 -7.21 2.89 12.61
CA MET A 265 -6.09 1.99 12.83
C MET A 265 -5.96 1.64 14.30
N GLU A 266 -5.48 0.43 14.57
CA GLU A 266 -5.11 0.04 15.93
C GLU A 266 -4.03 1.00 16.47
N PHE A 267 -3.11 1.37 15.59
CA PHE A 267 -2.02 2.25 15.89
C PHE A 267 -1.99 3.40 14.89
N CYS A 268 -2.18 4.60 15.42
CA CYS A 268 -1.95 5.85 14.71
C CYS A 268 -0.77 6.55 15.38
N SER A 269 0.07 7.21 14.58
CA SER A 269 1.02 8.18 15.10
C SER A 269 0.28 9.25 15.92
N GLU A 270 0.77 9.60 17.12
CA GLU A 270 0.15 10.64 17.95
C GLU A 270 0.06 11.99 17.23
N ASN A 271 0.99 12.24 16.32
CA ASN A 271 1.06 13.45 15.52
C ASN A 271 0.03 13.48 14.37
N ASP A 272 -0.50 12.33 13.94
CA ASP A 272 -1.45 12.25 12.81
C ASP A 272 -2.92 12.10 13.24
N LYS A 273 -3.18 12.07 14.56
CA LYS A 273 -4.55 12.02 15.10
C LYS A 273 -5.38 13.19 14.55
N ALA A 274 -6.54 12.87 14.00
CA ALA A 274 -7.47 13.84 13.38
C ALA A 274 -6.89 14.69 12.22
N GLY A 275 -5.76 14.30 11.62
CA GLY A 275 -5.16 15.00 10.47
C GLY A 275 -4.26 16.20 10.83
N ALA A 276 -3.81 16.31 12.07
CA ALA A 276 -3.04 17.45 12.57
C ALA A 276 -1.70 17.68 11.85
N VAL A 277 -1.01 16.62 11.41
CA VAL A 277 0.28 16.72 10.69
C VAL A 277 0.16 16.26 9.23
N ASN A 278 -0.70 15.29 8.94
CA ASN A 278 -0.90 14.82 7.57
C ASN A 278 -2.38 14.91 7.14
N PRO A 279 -2.80 16.06 6.58
CA PRO A 279 -4.17 16.26 6.09
C PRO A 279 -4.56 15.27 4.98
N SER A 280 -3.57 14.71 4.27
CA SER A 280 -3.78 13.77 3.16
C SER A 280 -3.99 12.30 3.60
N ALA A 281 -3.77 11.98 4.88
CA ALA A 281 -4.22 10.71 5.45
C ALA A 281 -4.43 10.82 6.96
N PRO A 282 -5.56 11.37 7.38
CA PRO A 282 -5.85 11.49 8.79
C PRO A 282 -6.14 10.09 9.38
N CYS A 283 -5.78 9.87 10.65
CA CYS A 283 -5.91 8.58 11.33
C CYS A 283 -6.64 8.75 12.67
N ASN A 284 -7.44 7.76 13.06
CA ASN A 284 -7.96 7.63 14.41
C ASN A 284 -7.76 6.22 14.97
N ASN A 285 -7.67 6.14 16.30
CA ASN A 285 -7.60 4.90 17.05
C ASN A 285 -8.62 4.87 18.19
N GLU A 286 -9.71 5.66 18.09
CA GLU A 286 -10.75 5.79 19.12
C GLU A 286 -11.49 4.47 19.38
N ARG A 287 -11.57 3.60 18.37
CA ARG A 287 -12.13 2.25 18.50
C ARG A 287 -11.20 1.28 19.25
N GLY A 288 -10.04 1.76 19.70
CA GLY A 288 -9.21 1.20 20.75
C GLY A 288 -8.18 0.15 20.30
N ILE A 289 -7.15 -0.01 21.15
CA ILE A 289 -6.19 -1.13 21.16
C ILE A 289 -6.73 -2.38 21.89
N VAL A 290 -7.92 -2.24 22.50
CA VAL A 290 -8.58 -3.28 23.31
C VAL A 290 -9.36 -4.20 22.39
N PHE A 291 -9.30 -5.51 22.67
CA PHE A 291 -9.97 -6.51 21.87
C PHE A 291 -11.50 -6.33 21.84
N PRO A 292 -12.14 -6.42 20.66
CA PRO A 292 -11.55 -6.66 19.34
C PRO A 292 -10.89 -5.40 18.75
N ARG A 293 -9.68 -5.55 18.20
CA ARG A 293 -8.90 -4.45 17.60
C ARG A 293 -9.44 -4.06 16.23
N TYR A 294 -9.31 -2.79 15.83
CA TYR A 294 -9.87 -2.28 14.57
C TYR A 294 -8.80 -1.83 13.58
N THR A 295 -8.93 -2.22 12.31
CA THR A 295 -8.07 -1.74 11.23
C THR A 295 -8.85 -1.58 9.93
N SER A 296 -8.94 -0.35 9.42
CA SER A 296 -9.49 0.07 8.14
C SER A 296 -8.62 1.18 7.62
N GLN A 297 -7.99 0.95 6.47
CA GLN A 297 -7.23 1.97 5.76
C GLN A 297 -7.71 1.98 4.32
N THR A 298 -7.83 3.17 3.76
CA THR A 298 -8.28 3.35 2.37
C THR A 298 -7.10 3.50 1.42
N SER A 299 -7.39 3.49 0.12
CA SER A 299 -6.37 3.69 -0.90
C SER A 299 -5.89 5.14 -0.93
N ARG A 300 -4.57 5.33 -0.95
CA ARG A 300 -3.93 6.65 -0.89
C ARG A 300 -2.61 6.62 -1.64
N SER A 301 -2.23 7.74 -2.27
CA SER A 301 -0.93 7.92 -2.88
C SER A 301 -0.43 9.36 -2.75
N GLN A 302 0.82 9.61 -3.13
CA GLN A 302 1.38 10.97 -3.28
C GLN A 302 1.22 11.51 -4.71
N HIS A 303 0.58 10.73 -5.61
CA HIS A 303 0.34 11.15 -6.97
C HIS A 303 -0.79 12.18 -7.02
N ALA A 304 -0.67 13.14 -7.93
CA ALA A 304 -1.71 14.12 -8.14
C ALA A 304 -2.98 13.46 -8.72
N GLY A 305 -4.09 13.56 -7.99
CA GLY A 305 -5.43 13.31 -8.51
C GLY A 305 -5.88 11.84 -8.55
N GLY A 306 -5.18 10.93 -7.89
CA GLY A 306 -5.55 9.51 -7.89
C GLY A 306 -4.56 8.53 -7.26
N VAL A 307 -4.81 7.25 -7.50
CA VAL A 307 -4.04 6.10 -7.01
C VAL A 307 -3.90 5.05 -8.12
N ASN A 308 -2.82 4.27 -8.10
CA ASN A 308 -2.71 3.08 -8.93
C ASN A 308 -3.39 1.89 -8.23
N VAL A 309 -4.17 1.12 -9.00
CA VAL A 309 -4.72 -0.18 -8.59
C VAL A 309 -4.41 -1.23 -9.64
N SER A 310 -4.30 -2.49 -9.22
CA SER A 310 -4.20 -3.64 -10.12
C SER A 310 -5.38 -4.56 -9.97
N PHE A 311 -5.85 -5.13 -11.07
CA PHE A 311 -6.96 -6.07 -11.13
C PHE A 311 -6.48 -7.51 -11.03
N CYS A 312 -7.41 -8.44 -10.75
CA CYS A 312 -7.15 -9.87 -10.66
C CYS A 312 -6.77 -10.53 -12.00
N ASP A 313 -6.70 -9.78 -13.09
CA ASP A 313 -6.17 -10.21 -14.40
C ASP A 313 -4.74 -9.68 -14.67
N GLY A 314 -4.17 -8.89 -13.77
CA GLY A 314 -2.84 -8.29 -13.95
C GLY A 314 -2.82 -6.89 -14.55
N ARG A 315 -3.98 -6.34 -14.94
CA ARG A 315 -4.11 -4.97 -15.45
C ARG A 315 -3.88 -3.97 -14.31
N THR A 316 -3.04 -2.97 -14.55
CA THR A 316 -2.84 -1.84 -13.62
C THR A 316 -3.40 -0.58 -14.24
N VAL A 317 -4.21 0.17 -13.49
CA VAL A 317 -4.81 1.44 -13.94
C VAL A 317 -4.64 2.52 -12.87
N PHE A 318 -4.63 3.77 -13.30
CA PHE A 318 -4.69 4.92 -12.41
C PHE A 318 -6.15 5.34 -12.24
N VAL A 319 -6.66 5.32 -11.01
CA VAL A 319 -8.03 5.69 -10.67
C VAL A 319 -8.03 7.07 -10.04
N SER A 320 -8.93 7.93 -10.50
CA SER A 320 -9.03 9.31 -10.01
C SER A 320 -9.61 9.40 -8.59
N ASP A 321 -9.19 10.41 -7.83
CA ASP A 321 -9.83 10.80 -6.55
C ASP A 321 -11.31 11.14 -6.71
N ALA A 322 -11.72 11.56 -7.91
CA ALA A 322 -13.10 11.90 -8.25
C ALA A 322 -13.95 10.71 -8.73
N VAL A 323 -13.44 9.47 -8.60
CA VAL A 323 -14.21 8.27 -8.93
C VAL A 323 -15.52 8.25 -8.15
N ASP A 324 -16.60 7.87 -8.83
CA ASP A 324 -17.88 7.66 -8.18
C ASP A 324 -17.73 6.60 -7.08
N LEU A 325 -18.20 6.93 -5.88
CA LEU A 325 -18.00 6.06 -4.72
C LEU A 325 -18.71 4.72 -4.91
N ALA A 326 -19.87 4.67 -5.57
CA ALA A 326 -20.51 3.39 -5.83
C ALA A 326 -19.60 2.54 -6.73
N VAL A 327 -19.14 3.07 -7.88
CA VAL A 327 -18.16 2.41 -8.78
C VAL A 327 -16.93 1.90 -8.03
N TRP A 328 -16.31 2.73 -7.20
CA TRP A 328 -15.13 2.37 -6.43
C TRP A 328 -15.37 1.17 -5.51
N LYS A 329 -16.53 1.12 -4.86
CA LYS A 329 -16.88 -0.01 -4.00
C LYS A 329 -17.12 -1.29 -4.80
N ARG A 330 -17.77 -1.23 -5.97
CA ARG A 330 -18.11 -2.43 -6.77
C ARG A 330 -16.89 -3.20 -7.19
N ILE A 331 -15.90 -2.46 -7.71
CA ILE A 331 -14.64 -3.05 -8.17
C ILE A 331 -13.81 -3.64 -7.03
N SER A 332 -14.16 -3.36 -5.78
CA SER A 332 -13.50 -3.98 -4.63
C SER A 332 -13.99 -5.40 -4.35
N THR A 333 -15.19 -5.75 -4.80
CA THR A 333 -15.86 -7.00 -4.42
C THR A 333 -15.61 -8.12 -5.42
N ARG A 334 -15.70 -9.36 -4.94
CA ARG A 334 -15.52 -10.56 -5.77
C ARG A 334 -16.83 -11.09 -6.36
N ALA A 335 -17.95 -10.82 -5.68
CA ALA A 335 -19.26 -11.37 -5.98
C ALA A 335 -20.40 -10.43 -5.54
N GLY A 336 -20.21 -9.12 -5.72
CA GLY A 336 -21.24 -8.09 -5.54
C GLY A 336 -22.34 -8.16 -6.61
N GLY A 337 -22.10 -8.82 -7.75
CA GLY A 337 -23.06 -8.98 -8.84
C GLY A 337 -23.10 -7.80 -9.81
N GLU A 338 -22.10 -6.92 -9.76
CA GLU A 338 -22.12 -5.64 -10.44
C GLU A 338 -21.05 -5.54 -11.52
N VAL A 339 -21.45 -5.23 -12.75
CA VAL A 339 -20.49 -4.96 -13.83
C VAL A 339 -20.12 -3.48 -13.76
N ALA A 340 -18.90 -3.17 -13.31
CA ALA A 340 -18.31 -1.85 -13.48
C ALA A 340 -17.94 -1.69 -14.97
N SER A 341 -18.89 -1.24 -15.79
CA SER A 341 -18.70 -1.16 -17.24
C SER A 341 -17.67 -0.10 -17.66
N GLU A 342 -17.30 0.84 -16.80
CA GLU A 342 -16.35 1.91 -17.14
C GLU A 342 -15.45 2.27 -15.94
N LEU A 343 -14.15 2.01 -16.11
CA LEU A 343 -13.02 2.57 -15.35
C LEU A 343 -11.88 2.91 -16.31
#